data_AF-A0A660A8U4-F1
#
_entry.id   AF-A0A660A8U4-F1
#
_cell.length_a   1.000
_cell.length_b   1.000
_cell.length_c   1.000
_cell.angle_alpha   90.00
_cell.angle_beta   90.00
_cell.angle_gamma   90.00
#
_symmetry.space_group_name_H-M   'P 1'
#
loop_
_entity.id
_entity.type
_entity.pdbx_description
1 polymer ?
#
loop_
_entity_poly.entity_id
_entity_poly.type
_entity_poly.pdbx_seq_one_letter_code
_entity_poly.pdbx_strand_id
1 'polypeptide(L)'
;LVHHDKSRFFYITPFLSVLEQNASEIRKVTGDLGVLEHHSNMVKQANEDDDKDSLLSAYLIDSWDSQVVLTSMVQFFQTLFKTKSANLRRFSSLINSVVILDEVQSLPIEVTTLFNLTMNFLNKVMDTSIVLCTATQP
;
A
#
# COMPACT_ATOMS: atom_id res chain seq x y z
N LEU A 1 -12.33 9.13 -3.88
CA LEU A 1 -12.82 8.50 -2.62
C LEU A 1 -14.25 8.92 -2.30
N VAL A 2 -14.53 10.23 -2.14
CA VAL A 2 -15.85 10.76 -1.72
C VAL A 2 -17.04 10.31 -2.59
N HIS A 3 -16.88 10.19 -3.92
CA HIS A 3 -17.97 9.77 -4.81
C HIS A 3 -18.25 8.26 -4.83
N HIS A 4 -17.34 7.44 -4.31
CA HIS A 4 -17.47 5.97 -4.28
C HIS A 4 -17.48 5.40 -2.85
N ASP A 5 -17.60 6.26 -1.84
CA ASP A 5 -17.63 5.90 -0.41
C ASP A 5 -16.50 4.96 0.05
N LYS A 6 -15.30 5.14 -0.54
CA LYS A 6 -14.10 4.37 -0.19
C LYS A 6 -13.27 5.09 0.87
N SER A 7 -12.74 4.33 1.83
CA SER A 7 -12.02 4.83 3.01
C SER A 7 -10.60 5.28 2.69
N ARG A 8 -9.89 4.52 1.85
CA ARG A 8 -8.46 4.71 1.57
C ARG A 8 -8.09 4.39 0.12
N PHE A 9 -6.94 4.89 -0.29
CA PHE A 9 -6.31 4.62 -1.56
C PHE A 9 -4.89 4.06 -1.36
N PHE A 10 -4.60 2.92 -1.99
CA PHE A 10 -3.30 2.28 -1.98
C PHE A 10 -2.71 2.28 -3.39
N TYR A 11 -1.46 2.71 -3.51
CA TYR A 11 -0.66 2.53 -4.72
C TYR A 11 0.55 1.64 -4.40
N ILE A 12 0.70 0.59 -5.19
CA ILE A 12 1.63 -0.50 -4.92
C ILE A 12 2.43 -0.78 -6.18
N THR A 13 3.75 -0.75 -6.10
CA THR A 13 4.65 -1.05 -7.24
C THR A 13 5.85 -1.90 -6.79
N PRO A 14 6.42 -2.75 -7.66
CA PRO A 14 7.63 -3.51 -7.36
C PRO A 14 8.89 -2.65 -7.30
N PHE A 15 8.95 -1.56 -8.06
CA PHE A 15 10.18 -0.76 -8.21
C PHE A 15 10.15 0.49 -7.32
N LEU A 16 11.16 0.63 -6.46
CA LEU A 16 11.21 1.75 -5.52
C LEU A 16 11.38 3.11 -6.21
N SER A 17 12.19 3.18 -7.27
CA SER A 17 12.37 4.42 -8.03
C SER A 17 11.05 4.91 -8.66
N VAL A 18 10.21 3.98 -9.13
CA VAL A 18 8.88 4.29 -9.66
C VAL A 18 7.94 4.76 -8.54
N LEU A 19 8.02 4.13 -7.36
CA LEU A 19 7.25 4.55 -6.19
C LEU A 19 7.59 5.99 -5.78
N GLU A 20 8.87 6.31 -5.66
CA GLU A 20 9.35 7.65 -5.27
C GLU A 20 8.94 8.72 -6.29
N GLN A 21 9.02 8.41 -7.60
CA GLN A 21 8.56 9.31 -8.65
C GLN A 21 7.04 9.53 -8.58
N ASN A 22 6.27 8.45 -8.49
CA ASN A 22 4.81 8.53 -8.44
C ASN A 22 4.31 9.15 -7.15
N ALA A 23 5.04 9.01 -6.04
CA ALA A 23 4.73 9.69 -4.79
C ALA A 23 4.73 11.21 -4.94
N SER A 24 5.74 11.75 -5.64
CA SER A 24 5.79 13.19 -5.94
C SER A 24 4.57 13.65 -6.74
N GLU A 25 4.17 12.91 -7.77
CA GLU A 25 3.00 13.25 -8.60
C GLU A 25 1.69 13.10 -7.83
N ILE A 26 1.54 12.05 -7.02
CA ILE A 26 0.34 11.85 -6.20
C ILE A 26 0.20 12.98 -5.17
N ARG A 27 1.28 13.37 -4.49
CA ARG A 27 1.29 14.49 -3.54
C ARG A 27 0.84 15.80 -4.18
N LYS A 28 1.23 16.08 -5.43
CA LYS A 28 0.78 17.27 -6.16
C LYS A 28 -0.74 17.30 -6.36
N VAL A 29 -1.37 16.14 -6.51
CA VAL A 29 -2.82 16.01 -6.74
C VAL A 29 -3.60 15.94 -5.43
N THR A 30 -3.10 15.21 -4.43
CA THR A 30 -3.81 14.95 -3.17
C THR A 30 -3.50 15.95 -2.07
N GLY A 31 -2.42 16.72 -2.21
CA GLY A 31 -1.79 17.45 -1.11
C GLY A 31 -0.88 16.54 -0.28
N ASP A 32 -0.01 17.15 0.52
CA ASP A 32 0.95 16.44 1.39
C ASP A 32 0.33 15.82 2.64
N LEU A 33 -0.78 16.40 3.11
CA LEU A 33 -1.47 15.93 4.30
C LEU A 33 -2.20 14.61 4.00
N GLY A 34 -1.81 13.54 4.69
CA GLY A 34 -2.48 12.23 4.60
C GLY A 34 -1.89 11.26 3.58
N VAL A 35 -0.69 11.55 3.05
CA VAL A 35 0.10 10.62 2.21
C VAL A 35 1.16 9.92 3.06
N LEU A 36 1.12 8.59 3.11
CA LEU A 36 2.13 7.75 3.75
C LEU A 36 2.95 7.00 2.70
N GLU A 37 4.27 7.10 2.77
CA GLU A 37 5.20 6.29 1.98
C GLU A 37 5.81 5.20 2.86
N HIS A 38 5.53 3.94 2.55
CA HIS A 38 6.05 2.80 3.31
C HIS A 38 6.85 1.86 2.41
N HIS A 39 8.18 2.00 2.46
CA HIS A 39 9.13 1.09 1.83
C HIS A 39 10.42 0.99 2.66
N SER A 40 11.25 -0.02 2.38
CA SER A 40 12.41 -0.40 3.18
C SER A 40 13.42 0.73 3.45
N ASN A 41 13.51 1.72 2.56
CA ASN A 41 14.43 2.85 2.70
C ASN A 41 13.85 4.00 3.55
N MET A 42 12.53 4.24 3.51
CA MET A 42 11.89 5.30 4.30
C MET A 42 11.77 4.96 5.79
N VAL A 43 11.64 3.66 6.14
CA VAL A 43 11.59 3.21 7.54
C VAL A 43 12.85 3.60 8.33
N LYS A 44 13.97 3.87 7.65
CA LYS A 44 15.25 4.27 8.27
C LYS A 44 15.43 5.78 8.45
N GLN A 45 14.58 6.63 7.87
CA GLN A 45 14.72 8.09 7.89
C GLN A 45 13.79 8.79 8.89
N ALA A 46 13.07 8.05 9.75
CA ALA A 46 12.38 8.64 10.88
C ALA A 46 13.45 9.19 11.85
N ASN A 47 13.80 10.47 11.66
CA ASN A 47 14.82 11.17 12.43
C ASN A 47 14.47 11.16 13.92
N GLU A 48 15.48 10.93 14.75
CA GLU A 48 15.42 10.78 16.22
C GLU A 48 15.20 12.11 16.97
N ASP A 49 14.93 13.20 16.27
CA ASP A 49 15.05 14.57 16.82
C ASP A 49 13.73 15.18 17.34
N ASP A 50 12.57 14.55 17.11
CA ASP A 50 11.30 14.99 17.72
C ASP A 50 10.38 13.79 18.06
N ASP A 51 10.28 13.50 19.36
CA ASP A 51 9.75 12.24 19.90
C ASP A 51 8.28 11.98 19.48
N LYS A 52 7.49 13.06 19.33
CA LYS A 52 6.07 12.96 19.01
C LYS A 52 5.80 12.65 17.53
N ASP A 53 6.54 13.27 16.62
CA ASP A 53 6.37 13.07 15.18
C ASP A 53 6.95 11.72 14.74
N SER A 54 8.02 11.27 15.40
CA SER A 54 8.56 9.92 15.23
C SER A 54 7.55 8.86 15.66
N LEU A 55 6.90 9.02 16.83
CA LEU A 55 5.86 8.10 17.30
C LEU A 55 4.64 8.04 16.37
N LEU A 56 4.18 9.19 15.87
CA LEU A 56 3.07 9.24 14.91
C LEU A 56 3.45 8.56 13.58
N SER A 57 4.65 8.81 13.09
CA SER A 57 5.16 8.20 11.85
C SER A 57 5.27 6.67 11.99
N ALA A 58 5.82 6.20 13.11
CA ALA A 58 5.89 4.77 13.43
C ALA A 58 4.50 4.14 13.50
N TYR A 59 3.54 4.80 14.15
CA TYR A 59 2.15 4.36 14.20
C TYR A 59 1.53 4.23 12.80
N LEU A 60 1.70 5.24 11.93
CA LEU A 60 1.15 5.24 10.58
C LEU A 60 1.76 4.13 9.72
N ILE A 61 3.06 3.88 9.84
CA ILE A 61 3.74 2.75 9.17
C ILE A 61 3.16 1.40 9.62
N ASP A 62 2.88 1.27 10.91
CA ASP A 62 2.39 0.03 11.52
C ASP A 62 0.90 -0.24 11.32
N SER A 63 0.13 0.79 10.97
CA SER A 63 -1.34 0.73 10.84
C SER A 63 -1.84 0.93 9.42
N TRP A 64 -1.10 1.68 8.59
CA TRP A 64 -1.57 2.23 7.31
C TRP A 64 -2.82 3.11 7.47
N ASP A 65 -2.86 3.89 8.56
CA ASP A 65 -3.99 4.76 8.87
C ASP A 65 -4.05 6.09 8.09
N SER A 66 -3.17 6.28 7.10
CA SER A 66 -3.22 7.41 6.17
C SER A 66 -4.25 7.20 5.06
N GLN A 67 -4.80 8.30 4.52
CA GLN A 67 -5.82 8.24 3.47
C GLN A 67 -5.25 7.71 2.16
N VAL A 68 -4.00 8.07 1.86
CA VAL A 68 -3.22 7.61 0.71
C VAL A 68 -2.01 6.87 1.25
N VAL A 69 -1.82 5.62 0.81
CA VAL A 69 -0.68 4.79 1.19
C VAL A 69 0.05 4.33 -0.07
N LEU A 70 1.32 4.70 -0.16
CA LEU A 70 2.22 4.38 -1.25
C LEU A 70 3.21 3.35 -0.71
N THR A 71 3.23 2.15 -1.27
CA THR A 71 4.05 1.07 -0.72
C THR A 71 4.61 0.16 -1.80
N SER A 72 5.55 -0.70 -1.41
CA SER A 72 6.14 -1.68 -2.32
C SER A 72 5.34 -2.98 -2.36
N MET A 73 5.45 -3.73 -3.47
CA MET A 73 4.93 -5.10 -3.56
C MET A 73 5.41 -5.95 -2.37
N VAL A 74 6.67 -5.82 -1.96
CA VAL A 74 7.20 -6.57 -0.80
C VAL A 74 6.40 -6.28 0.47
N GLN A 75 6.12 -5.01 0.80
CA GLN A 75 5.35 -4.66 2.00
C GLN A 75 3.89 -5.10 1.90
N PHE A 76 3.32 -5.06 0.71
CA PHE A 76 1.97 -5.59 0.47
C PHE A 76 1.89 -7.10 0.72
N PHE A 77 2.78 -7.90 0.15
CA PHE A 77 2.82 -9.35 0.39
C PHE A 77 3.10 -9.69 1.86
N GLN A 78 3.94 -8.91 2.55
CA GLN A 78 4.12 -9.06 3.99
C GLN A 78 2.83 -8.79 4.77
N THR A 79 2.07 -7.79 4.37
CA THR A 79 0.76 -7.45 4.95
C THR A 79 -0.25 -8.59 4.74
N LEU A 80 -0.26 -9.21 3.56
CA LEU A 80 -1.17 -10.30 3.23
C LEU A 80 -0.84 -11.63 3.93
N PHE A 81 0.45 -11.96 4.12
CA PHE A 81 0.86 -13.33 4.43
C PHE A 81 1.74 -13.51 5.67
N LYS A 82 2.27 -12.45 6.29
CA LYS A 82 3.08 -12.58 7.54
C LYS A 82 2.23 -12.28 8.77
N THR A 83 2.55 -12.93 9.89
CA THR A 83 1.72 -12.96 11.11
C THR A 83 2.08 -11.93 12.21
N LYS A 84 2.94 -10.93 11.94
CA LYS A 84 3.22 -9.88 12.93
C LYS A 84 2.01 -8.98 13.14
N SER A 85 1.81 -8.46 14.35
CA SER A 85 0.67 -7.59 14.69
C SER A 85 0.54 -6.36 13.78
N ALA A 86 1.67 -5.75 13.38
CA ALA A 86 1.68 -4.65 12.42
C ALA A 86 1.12 -5.04 11.05
N ASN A 87 1.38 -6.27 10.58
CA ASN A 87 0.83 -6.74 9.31
C ASN A 87 -0.68 -6.95 9.41
N LEU A 88 -1.19 -7.45 10.54
CA LEU A 88 -2.63 -7.62 10.75
C LEU A 88 -3.36 -6.27 10.78
N ARG A 89 -2.78 -5.26 11.43
CA ARG A 89 -3.31 -3.89 11.39
C ARG A 89 -3.34 -3.36 9.96
N ARG A 90 -2.22 -3.43 9.24
CA ARG A 90 -2.16 -3.07 7.83
C ARG A 90 -3.14 -3.86 6.98
N PHE A 91 -3.38 -5.13 7.25
CA PHE A 91 -4.35 -5.95 6.54
C PHE A 91 -5.77 -5.40 6.73
N SER A 92 -6.16 -5.06 7.96
CA SER A 92 -7.46 -4.43 8.23
C SER A 92 -7.65 -3.08 7.54
N SER A 93 -6.56 -2.33 7.30
CA SER A 93 -6.62 -1.04 6.58
C SER A 93 -7.04 -1.18 5.11
N LEU A 94 -6.96 -2.37 4.52
CA LEU A 94 -7.37 -2.64 3.14
C LEU A 94 -8.90 -2.73 2.97
N ILE A 95 -9.67 -2.81 4.07
CA ILE A 95 -11.15 -2.86 4.02
C ILE A 95 -11.72 -1.58 3.42
N ASN A 96 -12.69 -1.74 2.51
CA ASN A 96 -13.40 -0.65 1.84
C ASN A 96 -12.45 0.35 1.14
N SER A 97 -11.37 -0.14 0.54
CA SER A 97 -10.33 0.69 -0.07
C SER A 97 -10.26 0.54 -1.59
N VAL A 98 -9.54 1.44 -2.24
CA VAL A 98 -9.08 1.30 -3.63
C VAL A 98 -7.62 0.87 -3.61
N VAL A 99 -7.28 -0.18 -4.34
CA VAL A 99 -5.91 -0.71 -4.44
C VAL A 99 -5.47 -0.72 -5.89
N ILE A 100 -4.44 0.04 -6.22
CA ILE A 100 -3.74 0.00 -7.51
C ILE A 100 -2.47 -0.83 -7.35
N LEU A 101 -2.37 -1.91 -8.12
CA LEU A 101 -1.20 -2.76 -8.23
C LEU A 101 -0.56 -2.54 -9.59
N ASP A 102 0.54 -1.82 -9.60
CA ASP A 102 1.31 -1.49 -10.78
C ASP A 102 2.36 -2.55 -11.08
N GLU A 103 2.64 -2.73 -12.36
CA GLU A 103 3.59 -3.73 -12.87
C GLU A 103 3.32 -5.15 -12.34
N VAL A 104 2.04 -5.57 -12.27
CA VAL A 104 1.66 -6.87 -11.67
C VAL A 104 2.28 -8.07 -12.40
N GLN A 105 2.72 -7.90 -13.65
CA GLN A 105 3.44 -8.90 -14.41
C GLN A 105 4.85 -9.19 -13.87
N SER A 106 5.37 -8.36 -12.96
CA SER A 106 6.62 -8.62 -12.26
C SER A 106 6.51 -9.75 -11.23
N LEU A 107 5.30 -10.23 -10.93
CA LEU A 107 5.08 -11.30 -9.98
C LEU A 107 5.57 -12.65 -10.52
N PRO A 108 6.28 -13.45 -9.71
CA PRO A 108 6.63 -14.81 -10.09
C PRO A 108 5.38 -15.64 -10.42
N ILE A 109 5.44 -16.47 -11.46
CA ILE A 109 4.29 -17.24 -11.94
C ILE A 109 3.81 -18.27 -10.89
N GLU A 110 4.72 -18.70 -10.03
CA GLU A 110 4.48 -19.66 -8.96
C GLU A 110 3.52 -19.11 -7.90
N VAL A 111 3.40 -17.79 -7.76
CA VAL A 111 2.52 -17.15 -6.78
C VAL A 111 1.22 -16.60 -7.38
N THR A 112 1.04 -16.67 -8.70
CA THR A 112 -0.12 -16.09 -9.40
C THR A 112 -1.45 -16.65 -8.89
N THR A 113 -1.54 -17.96 -8.67
CA THR A 113 -2.78 -18.58 -8.15
C THR A 113 -3.14 -18.03 -6.77
N LEU A 114 -2.17 -17.98 -5.86
CA LEU A 114 -2.39 -17.45 -4.52
C LEU A 114 -2.75 -15.97 -4.56
N PHE A 115 -2.05 -15.19 -5.38
CA PHE A 115 -2.35 -13.78 -5.61
C PHE A 115 -3.79 -13.58 -6.10
N ASN A 116 -4.22 -14.32 -7.12
CA ASN A 116 -5.58 -14.22 -7.65
C ASN A 116 -6.65 -14.58 -6.62
N LEU A 117 -6.43 -15.63 -5.82
CA LEU A 117 -7.34 -15.99 -4.73
C LEU A 117 -7.43 -14.87 -3.69
N THR A 118 -6.29 -14.29 -3.30
CA THR A 118 -6.26 -13.18 -2.35
C THR A 118 -6.93 -11.93 -2.91
N MET A 119 -6.70 -11.57 -4.18
CA MET A 119 -7.36 -10.42 -4.81
C MET A 119 -8.88 -10.62 -4.87
N ASN A 120 -9.34 -11.83 -5.19
CA ASN A 120 -10.77 -12.18 -5.13
C ASN A 120 -11.34 -12.05 -3.71
N PHE A 121 -10.59 -12.46 -2.69
CA PHE A 121 -10.99 -12.30 -1.30
C PHE A 121 -11.10 -10.82 -0.91
N LEU A 122 -10.07 -10.01 -1.20
CA LEU A 122 -10.07 -8.58 -0.94
C LEU A 122 -11.27 -7.90 -1.62
N ASN A 123 -11.54 -8.23 -2.89
CA ASN A 123 -12.66 -7.65 -3.61
C ASN A 123 -14.02 -8.07 -3.04
N LYS A 124 -14.26 -9.37 -2.84
CA LYS A 124 -15.59 -9.90 -2.50
C LYS A 124 -15.92 -9.80 -1.01
N VAL A 125 -14.92 -9.90 -0.14
CA VAL A 125 -15.11 -9.98 1.32
C VAL A 125 -14.75 -8.66 1.99
N MET A 126 -13.71 -7.98 1.50
CA MET A 126 -13.25 -6.73 2.11
C MET A 126 -13.75 -5.47 1.39
N ASP A 127 -14.60 -5.63 0.38
CA ASP A 127 -15.15 -4.53 -0.43
C ASP A 127 -14.04 -3.63 -1.03
N THR A 128 -12.94 -4.26 -1.46
CA THR A 128 -11.83 -3.55 -2.10
C THR A 128 -12.06 -3.41 -3.60
N SER A 129 -11.89 -2.20 -4.14
CA SER A 129 -11.82 -1.97 -5.58
C SER A 129 -10.37 -2.12 -6.04
N ILE A 130 -10.08 -3.12 -6.88
CA ILE A 130 -8.71 -3.46 -7.27
C ILE A 130 -8.51 -3.11 -8.75
N VAL A 131 -7.45 -2.37 -9.03
CA VAL A 131 -6.99 -2.05 -10.38
C VAL A 131 -5.61 -2.67 -10.57
N LEU A 132 -5.50 -3.59 -11.53
CA LEU A 132 -4.24 -4.22 -11.90
C LEU A 132 -3.71 -3.51 -13.15
N CYS A 133 -2.58 -2.81 -13.01
CA CYS A 133 -1.91 -2.15 -14.12
C CYS A 133 -0.75 -3.02 -14.61
N THR A 134 -0.64 -3.14 -15.93
CA THR A 134 0.43 -3.91 -16.57
C THR A 134 0.66 -3.39 -17.98
N ALA A 135 1.93 -3.33 -18.40
CA ALA A 135 2.27 -3.09 -19.80
C ALA A 135 2.01 -4.32 -20.68
N THR A 136 2.07 -5.52 -20.08
CA THR A 136 1.90 -6.82 -20.75
C THR A 136 1.30 -7.83 -19.79
N GLN A 137 0.08 -8.30 -20.04
CA GLN A 137 -0.51 -9.36 -19.22
C GLN A 137 0.15 -10.71 -19.57
N PRO A 138 0.69 -11.47 -18.59
CA PRO A 138 1.20 -12.82 -18.82
C PRO A 138 0.11 -13.84 -19.13
#